data_AF-A0A9C8GIT5-F1
#
_entry.id   AF-A0A9C8GIT5-F1
#
_cell.length_a   1.000
_cell.length_b   1.000
_cell.length_c   1.000
_cell.angle_alpha   90.00
_cell.angle_beta   90.00
_cell.angle_gamma   90.00
#
_symmetry.space_group_name_H-M   'P 1'
#
loop_
_entity.id
_entity.type
_entity.pdbx_description
1 polymer ?
#
loop_
_entity_poly.entity_id
_entity_poly.type
_entity_poly.pdbx_seq_one_letter_code
_entity_poly.pdbx_strand_id
1 'polypeptide(L)'
;MVGTGLVAESGNGKADLIVSKPADVQYVLSQTLPYLTRRREAASRALAELKSNKSIVVDPKQFDAASFVDFKGDVCVIPPNSFALSRTVEYFRVPRGLLCVCLGKSTYARCGIIVNTTPFEPEWEGYVTLEISNTTPLPAKIYANEGIAQVLFFEGDQVCERSYADKKGKYQAQQSIVLPRL
;
A
#
# COMPACT_ATOMS: atom_id res chain seq x y z
N MET A 1 -15.10 -18.48 -3.12
CA MET A 1 -16.08 -17.55 -3.72
C MET A 1 -15.60 -16.15 -3.41
N VAL A 2 -14.97 -15.50 -4.39
CA VAL A 2 -14.34 -14.18 -4.27
C VAL A 2 -15.47 -13.15 -4.38
N GLY A 3 -15.73 -12.40 -3.31
CA GLY A 3 -16.82 -11.42 -3.28
C GLY A 3 -16.42 -10.17 -4.06
N THR A 4 -17.07 -9.94 -5.19
CA THR A 4 -17.15 -8.62 -5.84
C THR A 4 -18.18 -7.80 -5.07
N GLY A 5 -17.81 -6.60 -4.61
CA GLY A 5 -18.80 -5.65 -4.09
C GLY A 5 -19.88 -5.43 -5.15
N LEU A 6 -21.14 -5.54 -4.76
CA LEU A 6 -22.27 -5.22 -5.62
C LEU A 6 -22.61 -3.75 -5.42
N VAL A 7 -22.69 -3.01 -6.51
CA VAL A 7 -23.36 -1.71 -6.52
C VAL A 7 -24.85 -2.01 -6.37
N ALA A 8 -25.42 -1.72 -5.20
CA ALA A 8 -26.85 -1.78 -5.02
C ALA A 8 -27.43 -0.38 -5.27
N GLU A 9 -28.39 -0.27 -6.17
CA GLU A 9 -29.20 0.94 -6.28
C GLU A 9 -30.02 1.11 -5.00
N SER A 10 -29.67 2.11 -4.20
CA SER A 10 -30.54 2.60 -3.14
C SER A 10 -31.70 3.34 -3.84
N GLY A 11 -32.94 3.03 -3.44
CA GLY A 11 -34.19 3.51 -4.08
C GLY A 11 -34.41 5.04 -4.05
N ASN A 12 -33.36 5.82 -3.81
CA ASN A 12 -33.25 7.27 -3.81
C ASN A 12 -32.30 7.78 -4.93
N GLY A 13 -31.90 6.92 -5.88
CA GLY A 13 -31.01 7.29 -6.99
C GLY A 13 -29.54 7.40 -6.59
N LYS A 14 -29.13 6.82 -5.46
CA LYS A 14 -27.73 6.70 -5.04
C LYS A 14 -27.29 5.23 -5.09
N ALA A 15 -26.12 4.99 -5.65
CA ALA A 15 -25.48 3.68 -5.66
C ALA A 15 -24.68 3.48 -4.35
N ASP A 16 -25.06 2.51 -3.52
CA ASP A 16 -24.29 2.11 -2.34
C ASP A 16 -23.48 0.86 -2.68
N LEU A 17 -22.14 0.94 -2.61
CA LEU A 17 -21.24 -0.20 -2.80
C LEU A 17 -20.83 -0.79 -1.44
N ILE A 18 -21.36 -1.96 -1.11
CA ILE A 18 -21.01 -2.68 0.11
C ILE A 18 -19.78 -3.57 -0.17
N VAL A 19 -18.59 -3.08 0.20
CA VAL A 19 -17.36 -3.90 0.16
C VAL A 19 -17.36 -4.86 1.35
N SER A 20 -17.54 -6.15 1.06
CA SER A 20 -17.58 -7.22 2.06
C SER A 20 -16.35 -8.12 1.94
N LYS A 21 -15.16 -7.60 2.29
CA LYS A 21 -14.09 -8.32 3.03
C LYS A 21 -12.78 -7.50 3.13
N PRO A 22 -11.93 -7.83 4.12
CA PRO A 22 -10.68 -7.13 4.41
C PRO A 22 -9.56 -7.42 3.39
N ALA A 23 -8.72 -6.42 3.14
CA ALA A 23 -7.51 -6.53 2.33
C ALA A 23 -6.48 -7.48 2.98
N ASP A 24 -5.82 -8.37 2.21
CA ASP A 24 -4.55 -8.97 2.66
C ASP A 24 -3.36 -8.05 2.36
N VAL A 25 -2.44 -7.97 3.33
CA VAL A 25 -1.13 -7.34 3.19
C VAL A 25 -0.17 -8.39 2.66
N GLN A 26 0.15 -8.34 1.37
CA GLN A 26 0.96 -9.40 0.75
C GLN A 26 2.46 -9.14 0.62
N TYR A 27 3.00 -8.03 1.14
CA TYR A 27 4.45 -7.79 1.16
C TYR A 27 4.74 -6.66 2.15
N VAL A 28 5.91 -6.66 2.79
CA VAL A 28 6.41 -5.52 3.57
C VAL A 28 7.88 -5.40 3.31
N LEU A 29 8.35 -4.18 3.10
CA LEU A 29 9.75 -3.91 2.87
C LEU A 29 10.21 -2.89 3.92
N SER A 30 10.95 -3.36 4.90
CA SER A 30 11.46 -2.55 5.99
C SER A 30 12.66 -1.72 5.54
N GLN A 31 12.58 -0.39 5.69
CA GLN A 31 13.78 0.41 5.89
C GLN A 31 14.28 0.13 7.31
N THR A 32 15.14 -0.87 7.46
CA THR A 32 15.64 -1.24 8.79
C THR A 32 16.60 -0.18 9.33
N LEU A 33 16.24 0.43 10.46
CA LEU A 33 17.17 0.54 11.59
C LEU A 33 16.61 -0.34 12.73
N PRO A 34 17.43 -1.19 13.37
CA PRO A 34 16.97 -2.48 13.89
C PRO A 34 16.29 -2.40 15.26
N TYR A 35 15.06 -2.93 15.34
CA TYR A 35 14.51 -3.49 16.57
C TYR A 35 14.85 -4.98 16.67
N LEU A 36 16.14 -5.26 16.76
CA LEU A 36 16.67 -6.55 17.21
C LEU A 36 17.35 -6.39 18.57
N THR A 37 16.62 -5.87 19.55
CA THR A 37 17.06 -5.79 20.96
C THR A 37 16.85 -7.10 21.74
N ARG A 38 17.08 -8.25 21.10
CA ARG A 38 17.25 -9.53 21.84
C ARG A 38 18.51 -10.34 21.53
N ARG A 39 19.46 -9.89 20.69
CA ARG A 39 20.84 -10.43 20.68
C ARG A 39 21.85 -9.34 20.31
N ARG A 40 22.56 -8.85 21.32
CA ARG A 40 23.35 -7.60 21.33
C ARG A 40 24.62 -7.60 20.45
N GLU A 41 25.06 -8.75 19.95
CA GLU A 41 26.36 -8.86 19.25
C GLU A 41 26.25 -8.92 17.72
N ALA A 42 25.22 -9.58 17.16
CA ALA A 42 25.06 -9.70 15.71
C ALA A 42 24.52 -8.40 15.08
N ALA A 43 23.57 -7.74 15.74
CA ALA A 43 22.97 -6.50 15.26
C ALA A 43 24.00 -5.34 15.21
N SER A 44 24.93 -5.28 16.17
CA SER A 44 25.97 -4.23 16.21
C SER A 44 27.00 -4.36 15.08
N ARG A 45 27.34 -5.59 14.66
CA ARG A 45 28.20 -5.82 13.48
C ARG A 45 27.49 -5.51 12.18
N ALA A 46 26.25 -5.98 12.01
CA ALA A 46 25.43 -5.64 10.83
C ALA A 46 25.18 -4.12 10.72
N LEU A 47 25.01 -3.42 11.85
CA LEU A 47 24.85 -1.97 11.90
C LEU A 47 26.17 -1.23 11.54
N ALA A 48 27.32 -1.78 11.92
CA ALA A 48 28.62 -1.24 11.54
C ALA A 48 28.94 -1.47 10.06
N GLU A 49 28.52 -2.60 9.48
CA GLU A 49 28.64 -2.90 8.05
C GLU A 49 27.68 -2.08 7.18
N LEU A 50 26.43 -1.87 7.63
CA LEU A 50 25.46 -0.98 6.96
C LEU A 50 25.87 0.50 7.02
N LYS A 51 26.50 0.93 8.12
CA LYS A 51 27.08 2.28 8.21
C LYS A 51 28.35 2.45 7.37
N SER A 52 29.09 1.38 7.08
CA SER A 52 30.38 1.49 6.39
C SER A 52 30.30 1.38 4.86
N ASN A 53 29.20 0.88 4.29
CA ASN A 53 29.06 0.75 2.83
C ASN A 53 27.70 1.27 2.32
N LYS A 54 27.73 2.49 1.76
CA LYS A 54 26.66 3.24 1.06
C LYS A 54 25.60 3.90 1.95
N SER A 55 25.66 5.23 2.01
CA SER A 55 24.48 6.07 2.28
C SER A 55 23.50 5.87 1.12
N ILE A 56 22.52 4.97 1.28
CA ILE A 56 21.47 4.80 0.28
C ILE A 56 20.52 6.00 0.39
N VAL A 57 20.56 6.88 -0.61
CA VAL A 57 19.64 8.01 -0.73
C VAL A 57 18.39 7.52 -1.44
N VAL A 58 17.20 7.83 -0.90
CA VAL A 58 15.93 7.55 -1.59
C VAL A 58 15.75 8.59 -2.69
N ASP A 59 16.16 8.24 -3.92
CA ASP A 59 15.96 9.05 -5.12
C ASP A 59 14.89 8.39 -6.01
N PRO A 60 13.71 9.00 -6.22
CA PRO A 60 12.68 8.43 -7.10
C PRO A 60 13.11 8.38 -8.58
N LYS A 61 14.15 9.13 -9.00
CA LYS A 61 14.72 9.07 -10.36
C LYS A 61 15.77 7.97 -10.48
N GLN A 62 16.41 7.57 -9.37
CA GLN A 62 17.48 6.58 -9.32
C GLN A 62 17.25 5.64 -8.13
N PHE A 63 16.11 4.95 -8.16
CA PHE A 63 15.66 4.15 -7.03
C PHE A 63 16.54 2.91 -6.86
N ASP A 64 17.17 2.77 -5.69
CA ASP A 64 17.97 1.60 -5.37
C ASP A 64 17.10 0.48 -4.79
N ALA A 65 16.83 -0.56 -5.57
CA ALA A 65 16.05 -1.71 -5.14
C ALA A 65 16.67 -2.45 -3.93
N ALA A 66 17.98 -2.30 -3.69
CA ALA A 66 18.64 -2.86 -2.51
C ALA A 66 18.24 -2.17 -1.20
N SER A 67 17.52 -1.05 -1.25
CA SER A 67 16.91 -0.42 -0.07
C SER A 67 15.67 -1.16 0.47
N PHE A 68 15.27 -2.25 -0.18
CA PHE A 68 14.09 -3.04 0.15
C PHE A 68 14.48 -4.50 0.44
N VAL A 69 13.86 -5.10 1.47
CA VAL A 69 14.04 -6.52 1.83
C VAL A 69 12.70 -7.25 1.78
N ASP A 70 12.57 -8.21 0.87
CA ASP A 70 11.37 -9.01 0.66
C ASP A 70 10.92 -9.75 1.93
N PHE A 71 9.61 -9.70 2.20
CA PHE A 71 9.00 -10.38 3.35
C PHE A 71 7.65 -11.00 2.99
N LYS A 72 7.44 -12.24 3.45
CA LYS A 72 6.16 -12.95 3.39
C LYS A 72 5.88 -13.63 4.72
N GLY A 73 4.73 -13.35 5.31
CA GLY A 73 4.28 -13.97 6.55
C GLY A 73 2.99 -13.34 7.07
N ASP A 74 2.36 -13.98 8.05
CA ASP A 74 1.05 -13.58 8.58
C ASP A 74 1.11 -12.28 9.40
N VAL A 75 2.27 -11.98 9.97
CA VAL A 75 2.52 -10.75 10.73
C VAL A 75 3.84 -10.15 10.30
N CYS A 76 3.82 -8.91 9.85
CA CYS A 76 5.03 -8.14 9.62
C CYS A 76 5.26 -7.13 10.73
N VAL A 77 6.52 -6.96 11.14
CA VAL A 77 6.94 -5.90 12.06
C VAL A 77 7.65 -4.82 11.27
N ILE A 78 7.02 -3.65 11.14
CA ILE A 78 7.65 -2.46 10.56
C ILE A 78 8.48 -1.78 11.66
N PRO A 79 9.78 -1.54 11.46
CA PRO A 79 10.60 -0.85 12.45
C PRO A 79 10.13 0.58 12.73
N PRO A 80 10.60 1.18 13.83
CA PRO A 80 10.39 2.60 14.10
C PRO A 80 10.79 3.49 12.92
N ASN A 81 9.98 4.52 12.62
CA ASN A 81 10.26 5.53 11.60
C ASN A 81 10.61 4.94 10.20
N SER A 82 10.00 3.81 9.87
CA SER A 82 10.17 3.10 8.59
C SER A 82 8.80 2.96 7.94
N PHE A 83 8.78 2.58 6.66
CA PHE A 83 7.58 2.15 5.99
C PHE A 83 7.74 0.76 5.39
N ALA A 84 6.69 0.32 4.71
CA ALA A 84 6.56 -0.92 3.98
C ALA A 84 5.76 -0.70 2.71
N LEU A 85 6.17 -1.29 1.59
CA LEU A 85 5.27 -1.45 0.44
C LEU A 85 4.61 -2.81 0.53
N SER A 86 3.28 -2.82 0.39
CA SER A 86 2.45 -4.01 0.29
C SER A 86 1.51 -3.89 -0.92
N ARG A 87 0.71 -4.93 -1.17
CA ARG A 87 -0.41 -4.84 -2.12
C ARG A 87 -1.69 -5.38 -1.51
N THR A 88 -2.83 -4.93 -2.02
CA THR A 88 -4.16 -5.51 -1.73
C THR A 88 -4.31 -6.93 -2.28
N VAL A 89 -5.28 -7.67 -1.76
CA VAL A 89 -5.77 -8.91 -2.43
C VAL A 89 -6.75 -8.64 -3.52
N GLU A 90 -7.48 -7.56 -3.38
CA GLU A 90 -8.47 -7.13 -4.34
C GLU A 90 -7.73 -6.60 -5.57
N TYR A 91 -8.09 -7.13 -6.73
CA TYR A 91 -7.77 -6.55 -8.01
C TYR A 91 -8.92 -5.63 -8.40
N PHE A 92 -8.60 -4.37 -8.67
CA PHE A 92 -9.59 -3.36 -9.04
C PHE A 92 -9.61 -3.17 -10.55
N ARG A 93 -10.81 -2.90 -11.09
CA ARG A 93 -11.03 -2.37 -12.43
C ARG A 93 -11.94 -1.16 -12.30
N VAL A 94 -11.39 0.04 -12.39
CA VAL A 94 -12.12 1.28 -12.16
C VAL A 94 -12.85 1.69 -13.44
N PRO A 95 -14.18 1.84 -13.45
CA PRO A 95 -14.91 2.37 -14.60
C PRO A 95 -14.47 3.79 -14.97
N ARG A 96 -14.67 4.18 -16.24
CA ARG A 96 -14.31 5.52 -16.74
C ARG A 96 -15.05 6.69 -16.06
N GLY A 97 -16.21 6.42 -15.49
CA GLY A 97 -17.01 7.40 -14.74
C GLY A 97 -16.67 7.48 -13.25
N LEU A 98 -15.75 6.66 -12.74
CA LEU A 98 -15.43 6.59 -11.31
C LEU A 98 -14.00 7.02 -11.01
N LEU A 99 -13.84 7.74 -9.92
CA LEU A 99 -12.57 7.96 -9.22
C LEU A 99 -12.66 7.25 -7.87
N CYS A 100 -11.61 6.57 -7.44
CA CYS A 100 -11.55 6.01 -6.10
C CYS A 100 -10.45 6.65 -5.26
N VAL A 101 -10.71 6.80 -3.95
CA VAL A 101 -9.70 7.22 -2.97
C VAL A 101 -9.63 6.16 -1.88
N CYS A 102 -8.43 5.66 -1.63
CA CYS A 102 -8.18 4.72 -0.55
C CYS A 102 -7.64 5.45 0.68
N LEU A 103 -8.18 5.11 1.85
CA LEU A 103 -7.88 5.71 3.15
C LEU A 103 -7.59 4.61 4.17
N GLY A 104 -6.62 4.86 5.07
CA GLY A 104 -6.36 3.98 6.20
C GLY A 104 -7.55 3.89 7.17
N LYS A 105 -7.71 2.74 7.84
CA LYS A 105 -8.73 2.58 8.89
C LYS A 105 -8.28 3.17 10.23
N SER A 106 -9.25 3.63 11.01
CA SER A 106 -9.02 4.29 12.31
C SER A 106 -8.26 3.41 13.31
N THR A 107 -8.41 2.08 13.25
CA THR A 107 -7.67 1.14 14.11
C THR A 107 -6.16 1.32 13.97
N TYR A 108 -5.64 1.27 12.74
CA TYR A 108 -4.21 1.42 12.47
C TYR A 108 -3.75 2.88 12.58
N ALA A 109 -4.58 3.83 12.17
CA ALA A 109 -4.28 5.26 12.34
C ALA A 109 -4.06 5.64 13.81
N ARG A 110 -4.85 5.09 14.74
CA ARG A 110 -4.69 5.31 16.19
C ARG A 110 -3.43 4.66 16.78
N CYS A 111 -2.79 3.75 16.05
CA CYS A 111 -1.49 3.18 16.39
C CYS A 111 -0.31 3.96 15.78
N GLY A 112 -0.57 5.11 15.14
CA GLY A 112 0.47 5.87 14.42
C GLY A 112 0.88 5.23 13.09
N ILE A 113 0.01 4.40 12.51
CA ILE A 113 0.24 3.74 11.23
C ILE A 113 -0.56 4.44 10.14
N ILE A 114 0.15 4.88 9.11
CA ILE A 114 -0.43 5.54 7.95
C ILE A 114 -0.48 4.53 6.81
N VAL A 115 -1.63 4.41 6.16
CA VAL A 115 -1.72 3.74 4.87
C VAL A 115 -1.91 4.80 3.81
N ASN A 116 -0.91 4.95 2.95
CA ASN A 116 -0.91 5.89 1.85
C ASN A 116 -1.06 5.14 0.52
N THR A 117 -1.84 5.74 -0.36
CA THR A 117 -2.14 5.27 -1.72
C THR A 117 -2.44 6.48 -2.59
N THR A 118 -2.07 6.45 -3.87
CA THR A 118 -2.56 7.45 -4.82
C THR A 118 -4.00 7.12 -5.25
N PRO A 119 -4.81 8.11 -5.66
CA PRO A 119 -6.15 7.85 -6.18
C PRO A 119 -6.16 6.81 -7.30
N PHE A 120 -7.24 6.03 -7.37
CA PHE A 120 -7.45 5.10 -8.47
C PHE A 120 -8.18 5.88 -9.55
N GLU A 121 -7.42 6.31 -10.55
CA GLU A 121 -7.93 7.10 -11.67
C GLU A 121 -8.93 6.29 -12.51
N PRO A 122 -9.84 6.97 -13.24
CA PRO A 122 -10.72 6.32 -14.20
C PRO A 122 -9.97 5.37 -15.14
N GLU A 123 -10.50 4.17 -15.35
CA GLU A 123 -9.92 3.09 -16.16
C GLU A 123 -8.55 2.56 -15.68
N TRP A 124 -8.13 2.90 -14.45
CA TRP A 124 -7.04 2.18 -13.81
C TRP A 124 -7.48 0.75 -13.43
N GLU A 125 -6.61 -0.23 -13.67
CA GLU A 125 -6.77 -1.57 -13.11
C GLU A 125 -5.48 -2.10 -12.51
N GLY A 126 -5.59 -2.95 -11.49
CA GLY A 126 -4.44 -3.53 -10.80
C GLY A 126 -4.74 -3.97 -9.38
N TYR A 127 -3.78 -4.66 -8.78
CA TYR A 127 -3.68 -4.71 -7.33
C TYR A 127 -3.16 -3.37 -6.82
N VAL A 128 -3.72 -2.82 -5.75
CA VAL A 128 -3.30 -1.51 -5.23
C VAL A 128 -2.03 -1.70 -4.43
N THR A 129 -0.98 -0.93 -4.74
CA THR A 129 0.20 -0.83 -3.86
C THR A 129 -0.16 0.03 -2.65
N LEU A 130 -0.03 -0.51 -1.44
CA LEU A 130 -0.21 0.24 -0.20
C LEU A 130 1.16 0.58 0.38
N GLU A 131 1.40 1.87 0.64
CA GLU A 131 2.53 2.33 1.44
C GLU A 131 2.09 2.40 2.90
N ILE A 132 2.61 1.48 3.74
CA ILE A 132 2.28 1.40 5.15
C ILE A 132 3.43 2.00 5.94
N SER A 133 3.23 3.22 6.46
CA SER A 133 4.23 4.01 7.17
C SER A 133 4.04 3.90 8.68
N ASN A 134 5.11 3.55 9.40
CA ASN A 134 5.19 3.59 10.86
C ASN A 134 5.89 4.88 11.29
N THR A 135 5.11 5.86 11.73
CA THR A 135 5.63 7.17 12.17
C THR A 135 5.99 7.20 13.66
N THR A 136 5.87 6.05 14.34
CA THR A 136 6.16 5.96 15.77
C THR A 136 7.62 5.56 16.03
N PRO A 137 8.17 5.88 17.22
CA PRO A 137 9.48 5.40 17.63
C PRO A 137 9.47 3.93 18.09
N LEU A 138 8.35 3.20 17.94
CA LEU A 138 8.18 1.82 18.36
C LEU A 138 7.93 0.91 17.14
N PRO A 139 8.28 -0.38 17.20
CA PRO A 139 7.93 -1.31 16.14
C PRO A 139 6.42 -1.52 16.07
N ALA A 140 5.90 -1.60 14.84
CA ALA A 140 4.48 -1.78 14.59
C ALA A 140 4.20 -3.13 13.94
N LYS A 141 3.22 -3.86 14.47
CA LYS A 141 2.74 -5.10 13.87
C LYS A 141 1.65 -4.80 12.84
N ILE A 142 1.83 -5.33 11.65
CA ILE A 142 0.86 -5.34 10.57
C ILE A 142 0.46 -6.77 10.31
N TYR A 143 -0.84 -7.05 10.35
CA TYR A 143 -1.37 -8.39 10.15
C TYR A 143 -1.82 -8.53 8.70
N ALA A 144 -1.35 -9.59 8.06
CA ALA A 144 -1.85 -9.97 6.74
C ALA A 144 -3.32 -10.39 6.86
N ASN A 145 -4.05 -10.23 5.77
CA ASN A 145 -5.45 -10.63 5.65
C ASN A 145 -6.43 -9.91 6.58
N GLU A 146 -6.00 -8.78 7.15
CA GLU A 146 -6.83 -7.92 7.97
C GLU A 146 -7.06 -6.56 7.30
N GLY A 147 -8.27 -6.03 7.51
CA GLY A 147 -8.69 -4.83 6.82
C GLY A 147 -7.96 -3.60 7.35
N ILE A 148 -6.90 -3.18 6.64
CA ILE A 148 -6.05 -2.05 7.02
C ILE A 148 -6.50 -0.71 6.39
N ALA A 149 -7.21 -0.77 5.27
CA ALA A 149 -7.68 0.38 4.51
C ALA A 149 -9.14 0.20 4.04
N GLN A 150 -9.72 1.28 3.54
CA GLN A 150 -11.05 1.35 2.95
C GLN A 150 -11.02 2.21 1.69
N VAL A 151 -11.87 1.92 0.71
CA VAL A 151 -11.94 2.63 -0.57
C VAL A 151 -13.26 3.37 -0.65
N LEU A 152 -13.19 4.66 -0.96
CA LEU A 152 -14.32 5.52 -1.27
C LEU A 152 -14.42 5.67 -2.79
N PHE A 153 -15.63 5.63 -3.31
CA PHE A 153 -15.92 5.71 -4.74
C PHE A 153 -16.66 7.02 -5.01
N PHE A 154 -16.22 7.74 -6.02
CA PHE A 154 -16.77 9.02 -6.44
C PHE A 154 -17.17 8.91 -7.89
N GLU A 155 -18.46 9.14 -8.16
CA GLU A 155 -18.98 9.24 -9.52
C GLU A 155 -18.73 10.64 -10.06
N GLY A 156 -18.21 10.72 -11.28
CA GLY A 156 -18.04 11.97 -12.01
C GLY A 156 -19.39 12.51 -12.48
N ASP A 157 -19.53 13.83 -12.50
CA ASP A 157 -20.64 14.53 -13.15
C ASP A 157 -20.59 14.39 -14.68
N GLN A 158 -19.39 14.13 -15.21
CA GLN A 158 -19.13 13.89 -16.63
C GLN A 158 -18.19 12.70 -16.81
N VAL A 159 -18.23 12.10 -18.00
CA VAL A 159 -17.28 11.04 -18.38
C VAL A 159 -15.87 11.62 -18.43
N CYS A 160 -14.90 10.90 -17.85
CA CYS A 160 -13.50 11.32 -17.88
C CYS A 160 -13.02 11.51 -19.34
N GLU A 161 -12.55 12.71 -19.68
CA GLU A 161 -12.06 13.03 -21.03
C GLU A 161 -10.77 12.25 -21.36
N ARG A 162 -9.83 12.18 -20.41
CA ARG A 162 -8.57 11.46 -20.57
C ARG A 162 -8.26 10.60 -19.33
N SER A 163 -8.49 9.31 -19.48
CA SER A 163 -8.37 8.32 -18.41
C SER A 163 -6.93 7.88 -18.15
N TYR A 164 -6.72 7.05 -17.12
CA TYR A 164 -5.43 6.43 -16.85
C TYR A 164 -4.95 5.53 -18.01
N ALA A 165 -5.89 4.81 -18.62
CA ALA A 165 -5.64 3.97 -19.78
C ALA A 165 -5.20 4.80 -21.00
N ASP A 166 -5.88 5.93 -21.26
CA ASP A 166 -5.53 6.85 -22.37
C ASP A 166 -4.12 7.44 -22.21
N LYS A 167 -3.72 7.69 -20.96
CA LYS A 167 -2.38 8.17 -20.60
C LYS A 167 -1.30 7.09 -20.75
N LYS A 168 -1.67 5.83 -21.02
CA LYS A 168 -0.77 4.66 -20.96
C LYS A 168 -0.02 4.62 -19.64
N GLY A 169 -0.77 4.79 -18.54
CA GLY A 169 -0.18 4.95 -17.21
C GLY A 169 0.72 3.77 -16.80
N LYS A 170 1.80 4.10 -16.08
CA LYS A 170 2.93 3.20 -15.82
C LYS A 170 2.60 1.98 -14.97
N TYR A 171 1.55 2.09 -14.17
CA TYR A 171 1.12 1.08 -13.21
C TYR A 171 -0.20 0.42 -13.63
N GLN A 172 -0.52 0.46 -14.93
CA GLN A 172 -1.71 -0.19 -15.46
C GLN A 172 -1.57 -1.71 -15.42
N ALA A 173 -2.65 -2.39 -15.02
CA ALA A 173 -2.76 -3.85 -14.88
C ALA A 173 -1.64 -4.47 -14.01
N GLN A 174 -1.14 -3.74 -13.01
CA GLN A 174 -0.03 -4.23 -12.19
C GLN A 174 -0.42 -5.48 -11.38
N GLN A 175 0.42 -6.51 -11.48
CA GLN A 175 0.19 -7.83 -10.89
C GLN A 175 0.90 -8.02 -9.54
N SER A 176 1.94 -7.23 -9.28
CA SER A 176 2.78 -7.30 -8.10
C SER A 176 3.08 -5.89 -7.59
N ILE A 177 3.84 -5.78 -6.51
CA ILE A 177 4.39 -4.50 -6.09
C ILE A 177 5.39 -4.04 -7.15
N VAL A 178 5.15 -2.86 -7.68
CA VAL A 178 6.02 -2.21 -8.66
C VAL A 178 6.73 -1.06 -7.96
N LEU A 179 8.06 -1.07 -8.00
CA LEU A 179 8.89 0.03 -7.48
C LEU A 179 8.69 1.30 -8.33
N PRO A 180 9.02 2.50 -7.80
CA PRO A 180 8.79 3.76 -8.49
C PRO A 180 9.36 3.79 -9.91
N ARG A 181 8.55 4.28 -10.86
CA ARG A 181 8.91 4.54 -12.25
C ARG A 181 8.61 6.00 -12.60
N LEU A 182 9.63 6.82 -12.82
CA LEU A 182 9.50 8.19 -13.32
C LEU A 182 9.53 8.27 -14.85
#